data_AF-A0A1X6NZB8-F1
#
_entry.id   AF-A0A1X6NZB8-F1
#
_cell.length_a   1.000
_cell.length_b   1.000
_cell.length_c   1.000
_cell.angle_alpha   90.00
_cell.angle_beta   90.00
_cell.angle_gamma   90.00
#
_symmetry.space_group_name_H-M   'P 1'
#
loop_
_entity.id
_entity.type
_entity.pdbx_description
1 polymer ?
#
loop_
_entity_poly.entity_id
_entity_poly.type
_entity_poly.pdbx_seq_one_letter_code
_entity_poly.pdbx_strand_id
1 'polypeptide(L)'
;MTVPGVAWSYALLYVPALVPFGVAAVAAAAYAAVVPRSHPFGRTLTAAAVAVGGRLAKPAVALVAALILAAAFRTGDAAPAAILGGTGGRLLGRGWVAVAAAVGSVGTFFCGSTALSNLTLAPVQAAAAAAAGVPLTHVLALQAVGAAAGNSISLAILINAKAVVGGLRPDVLAVPEGVLLRRSAGPWAAFVALSSAAGCALFLTSAWP
;
A
#
# COMPACT_ATOMS: atom_id res chain seq x y z
N MET A 1 -7.50 -13.97 0.81
CA MET A 1 -8.74 -13.39 1.39
C MET A 1 -9.85 -14.37 1.08
N THR A 2 -10.29 -15.15 2.06
CA THR A 2 -11.53 -15.95 1.95
C THR A 2 -12.15 -15.91 3.33
N VAL A 3 -13.07 -14.97 3.53
CA VAL A 3 -14.08 -15.11 4.57
C VAL A 3 -14.95 -16.30 4.15
N PRO A 4 -15.19 -17.30 5.01
CA PRO A 4 -16.05 -18.44 4.64
C PRO A 4 -17.42 -17.93 4.17
N GLY A 5 -17.86 -18.35 2.98
CA GLY A 5 -19.18 -18.01 2.42
C GLY A 5 -19.22 -16.91 1.35
N VAL A 6 -18.11 -16.26 1.01
CA VAL A 6 -18.07 -15.27 -0.08
C VAL A 6 -17.56 -15.92 -1.37
N ALA A 7 -18.45 -16.11 -2.35
CA ALA A 7 -18.08 -16.52 -3.70
C ALA A 7 -17.25 -15.42 -4.35
N TRP A 8 -15.92 -15.62 -4.40
CA TRP A 8 -15.02 -14.67 -5.02
C TRP A 8 -15.18 -14.71 -6.54
N SER A 9 -15.60 -13.60 -7.14
CA SER A 9 -15.67 -13.41 -8.58
C SER A 9 -14.68 -12.33 -9.00
N TYR A 10 -13.79 -12.65 -9.94
CA TYR A 10 -12.87 -11.68 -10.51
C TYR A 10 -13.55 -10.88 -11.61
N ALA A 11 -14.06 -9.70 -11.27
CA ALA A 11 -14.63 -8.79 -12.25
C ALA A 11 -13.50 -8.15 -13.09
N LEU A 12 -13.06 -8.86 -14.13
CA LEU A 12 -11.95 -8.46 -15.01
C LEU A 12 -12.10 -7.03 -15.57
N LEU A 13 -13.33 -6.64 -15.89
CA LEU A 13 -13.69 -5.30 -16.40
C LEU A 13 -13.69 -4.20 -15.31
N TYR A 14 -13.71 -4.58 -14.03
CA TYR A 14 -13.65 -3.63 -12.91
C TYR A 14 -12.22 -3.24 -12.53
N VAL A 15 -11.22 -3.89 -13.14
CA VAL A 15 -9.81 -3.53 -12.95
C VAL A 15 -9.54 -2.25 -13.74
N PRO A 16 -9.38 -1.07 -13.09
CA PRO A 16 -9.36 0.21 -13.79
C PRO A 16 -8.20 0.36 -14.77
N ALA A 17 -7.13 -0.42 -14.58
CA ALA A 17 -6.00 -0.46 -15.49
C ALA A 17 -6.26 -1.30 -16.75
N LEU A 18 -7.06 -2.36 -16.64
CA LEU A 18 -7.14 -3.38 -17.68
C LEU A 18 -7.89 -2.88 -18.92
N VAL A 19 -8.91 -2.04 -18.72
CA VAL A 19 -9.70 -1.45 -19.80
C VAL A 19 -8.89 -0.46 -20.65
N PRO A 20 -8.33 0.65 -20.11
CA PRO A 20 -7.61 1.63 -20.93
C PRO A 20 -6.31 1.07 -21.51
N PHE A 21 -5.52 0.32 -20.73
CA PHE A 21 -4.23 -0.21 -21.21
C PHE A 21 -4.40 -1.44 -22.10
N GLY A 22 -5.39 -2.30 -21.83
CA GLY A 22 -5.72 -3.43 -22.67
C GLY A 22 -6.23 -2.98 -24.04
N VAL A 23 -7.18 -2.03 -24.07
CA VAL A 23 -7.68 -1.43 -25.31
C VAL A 23 -6.54 -0.76 -26.09
N ALA A 24 -5.69 0.03 -25.42
CA ALA A 24 -4.54 0.66 -26.07
C ALA A 24 -3.55 -0.37 -26.64
N ALA A 25 -3.28 -1.47 -25.93
CA ALA A 25 -2.39 -2.53 -26.40
C ALA A 25 -2.96 -3.26 -27.62
N VAL A 26 -4.27 -3.58 -27.61
CA VAL A 26 -4.94 -4.20 -28.77
C VAL A 26 -4.95 -3.24 -29.96
N ALA A 27 -5.25 -1.95 -29.73
CA ALA A 27 -5.22 -0.94 -30.79
C ALA A 27 -3.81 -0.77 -31.39
N ALA A 28 -2.76 -0.76 -30.56
CA ALA A 28 -1.38 -0.70 -31.01
C ALA A 28 -0.99 -1.95 -31.82
N ALA A 29 -1.39 -3.14 -31.38
CA ALA A 29 -1.15 -4.39 -32.12
C ALA A 29 -1.91 -4.42 -33.45
N ALA A 30 -3.17 -3.99 -33.48
CA ALA A 30 -3.97 -3.89 -34.69
C ALA A 30 -3.35 -2.90 -35.68
N TYR A 31 -2.93 -1.73 -35.21
CA TYR A 31 -2.22 -0.75 -36.05
C TYR A 31 -0.91 -1.32 -36.61
N ALA A 32 -0.12 -2.03 -35.78
CA ALA A 32 1.10 -2.69 -36.25
C ALA A 32 0.85 -3.78 -37.31
N ALA A 33 -0.34 -4.40 -37.32
CA ALA A 33 -0.70 -5.44 -38.29
C ALA A 33 -1.15 -4.88 -39.66
N VAL A 34 -1.72 -3.67 -39.70
CA VAL A 34 -2.19 -3.03 -40.95
C VAL A 34 -1.08 -2.27 -41.67
N VAL A 35 -0.12 -1.75 -40.93
CA VAL A 35 0.93 -0.90 -41.47
C VAL A 35 2.02 -1.76 -42.16
N PRO A 36 2.62 -1.29 -43.29
CA PRO A 36 3.69 -2.02 -43.98
C PRO A 36 4.85 -2.38 -43.05
N ARG A 37 5.47 -3.56 -43.26
CA ARG A 37 6.61 -4.05 -42.46
C ARG A 37 7.83 -3.10 -42.46
N SER A 38 7.93 -2.21 -43.44
CA SER A 38 8.96 -1.17 -43.53
C SER A 38 8.74 -0.01 -42.55
N HIS A 39 7.52 0.15 -42.01
CA HIS A 39 7.22 1.22 -41.07
C HIS A 39 7.85 0.95 -39.69
N PRO A 40 8.44 1.96 -39.04
CA PRO A 40 9.22 1.77 -37.81
C PRO A 40 8.38 1.32 -36.61
N PHE A 41 7.07 1.58 -36.63
CA PHE A 41 6.18 1.35 -35.49
C PHE A 41 6.19 -0.10 -34.96
N GLY A 42 6.16 -1.12 -35.83
CA GLY A 42 6.19 -2.51 -35.39
C GLY A 42 7.49 -2.89 -34.66
N ARG A 43 8.62 -2.34 -35.12
CA ARG A 43 9.93 -2.49 -34.46
C ARG A 43 9.95 -1.77 -33.11
N THR A 44 9.39 -0.56 -33.02
CA THR A 44 9.27 0.19 -31.78
C THR A 44 8.39 -0.53 -30.76
N LEU A 45 7.25 -1.09 -31.18
CA LEU A 45 6.35 -1.86 -30.31
C LEU A 45 7.04 -3.11 -29.76
N THR A 46 7.75 -3.84 -30.61
CA THR A 46 8.51 -5.04 -30.21
C THR A 46 9.65 -4.68 -29.25
N ALA A 47 10.40 -3.62 -29.54
CA ALA A 47 11.47 -3.13 -28.67
C ALA A 47 10.93 -2.68 -27.30
N ALA A 48 9.79 -1.99 -27.27
CA ALA A 48 9.12 -1.61 -26.04
C ALA A 48 8.65 -2.84 -25.24
N ALA A 49 8.05 -3.83 -25.89
CA ALA A 49 7.61 -5.07 -25.25
C ALA A 49 8.79 -5.85 -24.63
N VAL A 50 9.90 -5.99 -25.36
CA VAL A 50 11.13 -6.64 -24.86
C VAL A 50 11.73 -5.85 -23.70
N ALA A 51 11.79 -4.51 -23.79
CA ALA A 51 12.30 -3.66 -22.73
C ALA A 51 11.47 -3.76 -21.45
N VAL A 52 10.13 -3.74 -21.57
CA VAL A 52 9.21 -3.91 -20.43
C VAL A 52 9.34 -5.30 -19.83
N GLY A 53 9.34 -6.35 -20.65
CA GLY A 53 9.51 -7.73 -20.20
C GLY A 53 10.81 -7.94 -19.42
N GLY A 54 11.93 -7.44 -19.95
CA GLY A 54 13.22 -7.49 -19.27
C GLY A 54 13.26 -6.72 -17.95
N ARG A 55 12.57 -5.58 -17.86
CA ARG A 55 12.49 -4.76 -16.65
C ARG A 55 11.58 -5.35 -15.58
N LEU A 56 10.51 -6.04 -15.97
CA LEU A 56 9.52 -6.61 -15.04
C LEU A 56 9.87 -8.02 -14.56
N ALA A 57 10.71 -8.77 -15.28
CA ALA A 57 11.02 -10.16 -14.94
C ALA A 57 11.58 -10.32 -13.51
N LYS A 58 12.59 -9.54 -13.14
CA LYS A 58 13.19 -9.62 -11.79
C LYS A 58 12.23 -9.16 -10.69
N PRO A 59 11.55 -7.99 -10.80
CA PRO A 59 10.51 -7.58 -9.85
C PRO A 59 9.37 -8.59 -9.71
N ALA A 60 8.95 -9.27 -10.78
CA ALA A 60 7.88 -10.26 -10.72
C ALA A 60 8.27 -11.46 -9.84
N VAL A 61 9.49 -11.99 -9.97
CA VAL A 61 10.00 -13.06 -9.11
C VAL A 61 10.11 -12.60 -7.65
N ALA A 62 10.65 -11.39 -7.44
CA ALA A 62 10.73 -10.80 -6.10
C ALA A 62 9.33 -10.61 -5.47
N LEU A 63 8.34 -10.23 -6.27
CA LEU A 63 6.95 -10.10 -5.82
C LEU A 63 6.37 -11.44 -5.38
N VAL A 64 6.60 -12.52 -6.13
CA VAL A 64 6.14 -13.86 -5.71
C VAL A 64 6.73 -14.26 -4.36
N ALA A 65 8.05 -14.08 -4.19
CA ALA A 65 8.71 -14.37 -2.91
C ALA A 65 8.17 -13.47 -1.78
N ALA A 66 7.97 -12.18 -2.04
CA ALA A 66 7.39 -11.24 -1.09
C ALA A 66 5.94 -11.62 -0.72
N LEU A 67 5.13 -12.10 -1.66
CA LEU A 67 3.77 -12.56 -1.42
C LEU A 67 3.72 -13.82 -0.55
N ILE A 68 4.66 -14.75 -0.75
CA ILE A 68 4.81 -15.93 0.11
C ILE A 68 5.17 -15.50 1.53
N LEU A 69 6.15 -14.61 1.68
CA LEU A 69 6.54 -14.09 3.00
C LEU A 69 5.39 -13.33 3.67
N ALA A 70 4.67 -12.49 2.92
CA ALA A 70 3.50 -11.77 3.43
C ALA A 70 2.37 -12.73 3.82
N ALA A 71 2.19 -13.85 3.10
CA ALA A 71 1.26 -14.90 3.49
C ALA A 71 1.69 -15.59 4.79
N ALA A 72 2.97 -15.95 4.91
CA ALA A 72 3.51 -16.54 6.14
C ALA A 72 3.42 -15.58 7.35
N PHE A 73 3.58 -14.27 7.12
CA PHE A 73 3.44 -13.24 8.16
C PHE A 73 2.03 -13.21 8.79
N ARG A 74 0.99 -13.57 8.02
CA ARG A 74 -0.43 -13.45 8.43
C ARG A 74 -1.11 -14.76 8.81
N THR A 75 -0.59 -15.93 8.44
CA THR A 75 -1.31 -17.21 8.59
C THR A 75 -0.81 -18.04 9.77
N GLY A 76 -1.73 -18.38 10.68
CA GLY A 76 -1.49 -19.26 11.82
C GLY A 76 -1.39 -18.52 13.15
N ASP A 77 -1.63 -19.23 14.26
CA ASP A 77 -1.65 -18.64 15.61
C ASP A 77 -0.26 -18.24 16.11
N ALA A 78 0.79 -18.88 15.57
CA ALA A 78 2.19 -18.53 15.81
C ALA A 78 2.74 -17.56 14.74
N ALA A 79 1.88 -16.99 13.89
CA ALA A 79 2.33 -16.04 12.88
C ALA A 79 2.87 -14.76 13.55
N PRO A 80 3.91 -14.12 12.95
CA PRO A 80 4.43 -12.87 13.48
C PRO A 80 3.36 -11.81 13.70
N ALA A 81 2.33 -11.74 12.83
CA ALA A 81 1.24 -10.81 13.01
C ALA A 81 0.43 -11.05 14.29
N ALA A 82 0.14 -12.31 14.61
CA ALA A 82 -0.58 -12.70 15.81
C ALA A 82 0.25 -12.43 17.08
N ILE A 83 1.56 -12.71 17.03
CA ILE A 83 2.48 -12.45 18.14
C ILE A 83 2.63 -10.94 18.40
N LEU A 84 2.88 -10.14 17.35
CA LEU A 84 3.05 -8.69 17.47
C LEU A 84 1.76 -8.03 17.97
N GLY A 85 0.63 -8.36 17.34
CA GLY A 85 -0.66 -7.80 17.71
C GLY A 85 -1.06 -8.24 19.11
N GLY A 86 -1.04 -9.53 19.41
CA GLY A 86 -1.44 -10.06 20.70
C GLY A 86 -0.55 -9.58 21.86
N THR A 87 0.77 -9.53 21.66
CA THR A 87 1.69 -9.01 22.68
C THR A 87 1.49 -7.51 22.88
N GLY A 88 1.40 -6.74 21.79
CA GLY A 88 1.16 -5.31 21.85
C GLY A 88 -0.18 -4.95 22.50
N GLY A 89 -1.24 -5.68 22.16
CA GLY A 89 -2.57 -5.52 22.76
C GLY A 89 -2.59 -5.85 24.26
N ARG A 90 -1.85 -6.88 24.71
CA ARG A 90 -1.69 -7.16 26.15
C ARG A 90 -0.88 -6.10 26.89
N LEU A 91 0.14 -5.54 26.25
CA LEU A 91 1.03 -4.54 26.85
C LEU A 91 0.36 -3.17 26.98
N LEU A 92 -0.32 -2.73 25.93
CA LEU A 92 -0.93 -1.40 25.85
C LEU A 92 -2.41 -1.40 26.25
N GLY A 93 -3.06 -2.56 26.27
CA GLY A 93 -4.50 -2.68 26.51
C GLY A 93 -5.29 -1.76 25.58
N ARG A 94 -6.27 -1.05 26.15
CA ARG A 94 -7.07 -0.04 25.42
C ARG A 94 -6.21 1.10 24.83
N GLY A 95 -5.00 1.34 25.37
CA GLY A 95 -4.04 2.29 24.83
C GLY A 95 -3.51 1.94 23.42
N TRP A 96 -3.77 0.72 22.93
CA TRP A 96 -3.46 0.31 21.55
C TRP A 96 -4.09 1.25 20.50
N VAL A 97 -5.26 1.83 20.81
CA VAL A 97 -5.94 2.82 19.95
C VAL A 97 -5.02 4.00 19.60
N ALA A 98 -4.16 4.43 20.53
CA ALA A 98 -3.25 5.55 20.30
C ALA A 98 -2.17 5.26 19.25
N VAL A 99 -1.78 3.98 19.07
CA VAL A 99 -0.70 3.56 18.17
C VAL A 99 -1.23 2.97 16.85
N ALA A 100 -2.53 2.68 16.74
CA ALA A 100 -3.12 2.05 15.56
C ALA A 100 -2.86 2.82 14.25
N ALA A 101 -2.93 4.16 14.28
CA ALA A 101 -2.62 5.00 13.12
C ALA A 101 -1.11 5.01 12.77
N ALA A 102 -0.24 4.95 13.77
CA ALA A 102 1.20 4.82 13.52
C ALA A 102 1.53 3.48 12.84
N VAL A 103 0.90 2.38 13.28
CA VAL A 103 1.06 1.05 12.67
C VAL A 103 0.70 1.09 11.17
N GLY A 104 -0.44 1.69 10.82
CA GLY A 104 -0.83 1.86 9.40
C GLY A 104 0.18 2.69 8.60
N SER A 105 0.71 3.77 9.19
CA SER A 105 1.73 4.62 8.57
C SER A 105 3.02 3.84 8.28
N VAL A 106 3.46 3.00 9.23
CA VAL A 106 4.66 2.16 9.07
C VAL A 106 4.51 1.18 7.92
N GLY A 107 3.35 0.53 7.78
CA GLY A 107 3.10 -0.35 6.65
C GLY A 107 3.23 0.37 5.32
N THR A 108 2.58 1.54 5.19
CA THR A 108 2.65 2.33 3.95
C THR A 108 4.04 2.89 3.69
N PHE A 109 4.77 3.27 4.73
CA PHE A 109 6.16 3.75 4.61
C PHE A 109 7.03 2.73 3.86
N PHE A 110 6.98 1.46 4.27
CA PHE A 110 7.77 0.39 3.66
C PHE A 110 7.24 -0.07 2.29
N CYS A 111 5.91 -0.19 2.14
CA CYS A 111 5.34 -0.83 0.95
C CYS A 111 4.87 0.15 -0.13
N GLY A 112 4.80 1.45 0.17
CA GLY A 112 4.37 2.50 -0.78
C GLY A 112 2.92 2.37 -1.26
N SER A 113 2.06 1.68 -0.50
CA SER A 113 0.67 1.45 -0.89
C SER A 113 -0.22 1.30 0.34
N THR A 114 -1.20 2.20 0.48
CA THR A 114 -2.22 2.11 1.53
C THR A 114 -2.96 0.78 1.51
N ALA A 115 -3.26 0.23 0.33
CA ALA A 115 -3.96 -1.04 0.20
C ALA A 115 -3.09 -2.20 0.72
N LEU A 116 -1.84 -2.28 0.27
CA LEU A 116 -0.94 -3.35 0.70
C LEU A 116 -0.61 -3.26 2.20
N SER A 117 -0.44 -2.04 2.72
CA SER A 117 -0.27 -1.78 4.16
C SER A 117 -1.46 -2.33 4.96
N ASN A 118 -2.67 -1.94 4.57
CA ASN A 118 -3.88 -2.37 5.27
C ASN A 118 -4.08 -3.88 5.23
N LEU A 119 -3.84 -4.52 4.08
CA LEU A 119 -3.93 -5.97 3.95
C LEU A 119 -2.90 -6.71 4.81
N THR A 120 -1.68 -6.18 4.89
CA THR A 120 -0.57 -6.80 5.63
C THR A 120 -0.73 -6.66 7.14
N LEU A 121 -1.21 -5.50 7.60
CA LEU A 121 -1.26 -5.17 9.03
C LEU A 121 -2.64 -5.36 9.68
N ALA A 122 -3.73 -5.52 8.90
CA ALA A 122 -5.04 -5.85 9.46
C ALA A 122 -5.04 -7.08 10.40
N PRO A 123 -4.31 -8.18 10.12
CA PRO A 123 -4.19 -9.29 11.07
C PRO A 123 -3.50 -8.92 12.38
N VAL A 124 -2.49 -8.02 12.35
CA VAL A 124 -1.84 -7.47 13.55
C VAL A 124 -2.87 -6.70 14.39
N GLN A 125 -3.65 -5.84 13.74
CA GLN A 125 -4.70 -5.07 14.42
C GLN A 125 -5.81 -5.96 14.97
N ALA A 126 -6.16 -7.03 14.27
CA ALA A 126 -7.15 -7.99 14.74
C ALA A 126 -6.69 -8.71 16.01
N ALA A 127 -5.46 -9.22 16.01
CA ALA A 127 -4.87 -9.84 17.19
C ALA A 127 -4.72 -8.85 18.36
N ALA A 128 -4.35 -7.61 18.08
CA ALA A 128 -4.24 -6.57 19.10
C ALA A 128 -5.59 -6.15 19.68
N ALA A 129 -6.60 -5.94 18.83
CA ALA A 129 -7.94 -5.58 19.25
C ALA A 129 -8.56 -6.66 20.15
N ALA A 130 -8.40 -7.93 19.78
CA ALA A 130 -8.84 -9.07 20.58
C ALA A 130 -8.13 -9.12 21.95
N ALA A 131 -6.80 -8.95 21.98
CA ALA A 131 -6.03 -8.96 23.21
C ALA A 131 -6.29 -7.74 24.12
N ALA A 132 -6.58 -6.58 23.53
CA ALA A 132 -6.83 -5.33 24.23
C ALA A 132 -8.30 -5.15 24.68
N GLY A 133 -9.21 -6.00 24.20
CA GLY A 133 -10.65 -5.87 24.45
C GLY A 133 -11.26 -4.60 23.84
N VAL A 134 -10.79 -4.19 22.65
CA VAL A 134 -11.31 -3.02 21.92
C VAL A 134 -11.97 -3.44 20.60
N PRO A 135 -12.99 -2.69 20.11
CA PRO A 135 -13.63 -3.04 18.84
C PRO A 135 -12.66 -2.99 17.66
N LEU A 136 -12.67 -4.05 16.84
CA LEU A 136 -11.79 -4.17 15.68
C LEU A 136 -11.98 -3.03 14.66
N THR A 137 -13.23 -2.59 14.47
CA THR A 137 -13.58 -1.51 13.56
C THR A 137 -12.86 -0.21 13.88
N HIS A 138 -12.71 0.14 15.16
CA HIS A 138 -12.01 1.34 15.61
C HIS A 138 -10.52 1.29 15.25
N VAL A 139 -9.90 0.15 15.52
CA VAL A 139 -8.47 -0.06 15.27
C VAL A 139 -8.17 -0.07 13.76
N LEU A 140 -9.01 -0.73 12.96
CA LEU A 140 -8.87 -0.75 11.50
C LEU A 140 -9.15 0.62 10.86
N ALA A 141 -10.11 1.39 11.38
CA ALA A 141 -10.36 2.75 10.91
C ALA A 141 -9.12 3.64 11.12
N LEU A 142 -8.52 3.60 12.32
CA LEU A 142 -7.29 4.36 12.61
C LEU A 142 -6.12 3.86 11.78
N GLN A 143 -5.99 2.55 11.56
CA GLN A 143 -4.99 2.01 10.65
C GLN A 143 -5.16 2.58 9.24
N ALA A 144 -6.38 2.63 8.71
CA ALA A 144 -6.63 3.16 7.37
C ALA A 144 -6.24 4.65 7.25
N VAL A 145 -6.58 5.46 8.26
CA VAL A 145 -6.17 6.87 8.33
C VAL A 145 -4.64 7.00 8.34
N GLY A 146 -3.98 6.23 9.20
CA GLY A 146 -2.53 6.17 9.27
C GLY A 146 -1.88 5.72 7.97
N ALA A 147 -2.42 4.68 7.35
CA ALA A 147 -1.93 4.16 6.08
C ALA A 147 -2.10 5.15 4.93
N ALA A 148 -3.09 6.02 4.96
CA ALA A 148 -3.21 7.13 4.02
C ALA A 148 -2.16 8.22 4.31
N ALA A 149 -2.00 8.60 5.57
CA ALA A 149 -0.99 9.58 6.00
C ALA A 149 0.44 9.14 5.64
N GLY A 150 0.74 7.85 5.80
CA GLY A 150 2.04 7.25 5.50
C GLY A 150 2.50 7.41 4.04
N ASN A 151 1.59 7.71 3.09
CA ASN A 151 1.97 8.00 1.71
C ASN A 151 2.91 9.21 1.61
N SER A 152 2.79 10.18 2.53
CA SER A 152 3.63 11.38 2.56
C SER A 152 5.09 11.12 2.97
N ILE A 153 5.36 10.01 3.65
CA ILE A 153 6.71 9.62 4.11
C ILE A 153 7.26 8.40 3.38
N SER A 154 6.47 7.71 2.56
CA SER A 154 6.97 6.56 1.81
C SER A 154 7.94 6.99 0.70
N LEU A 155 9.12 6.37 0.66
CA LEU A 155 10.13 6.64 -0.37
C LEU A 155 9.61 6.35 -1.78
N ALA A 156 8.84 5.27 -1.97
CA ALA A 156 8.32 4.91 -3.29
C ALA A 156 7.37 6.00 -3.83
N ILE A 157 6.49 6.53 -2.98
CA ILE A 157 5.57 7.61 -3.36
C ILE A 157 6.32 8.94 -3.54
N LEU A 158 7.30 9.22 -2.68
CA LEU A 158 8.12 10.43 -2.76
C LEU A 158 8.94 10.47 -4.05
N ILE A 159 9.56 9.36 -4.46
CA ILE A 159 10.31 9.26 -5.72
C ILE A 159 9.36 9.46 -6.92
N ASN A 160 8.17 8.88 -6.89
CA ASN A 160 7.16 9.08 -7.93
C ASN A 160 6.73 10.55 -8.02
N ALA A 161 6.45 11.18 -6.87
CA ALA A 161 6.10 12.60 -6.81
C ALA A 161 7.26 13.49 -7.32
N LYS A 162 8.49 13.18 -6.93
CA LYS A 162 9.72 13.85 -7.40
C LYS A 162 9.87 13.74 -8.91
N ALA A 163 9.57 12.59 -9.52
CA ALA A 163 9.63 12.41 -10.97
C ALA A 163 8.60 13.29 -11.71
N VAL A 164 7.36 13.37 -11.20
CA VAL A 164 6.29 14.20 -11.80
C VAL A 164 6.63 15.69 -11.65
N VAL A 165 6.98 16.13 -10.44
CA VAL A 165 7.33 17.53 -10.17
C VAL A 165 8.61 17.92 -10.92
N GLY A 166 9.55 17.00 -11.07
CA GLY A 166 10.79 17.20 -11.83
C GLY A 166 10.57 17.54 -13.30
N GLY A 167 9.44 17.13 -13.89
CA GLY A 167 9.05 17.55 -15.25
C GLY A 167 8.67 19.03 -15.35
N LEU A 168 8.18 19.63 -14.26
CA LEU A 168 7.82 21.06 -14.17
C LEU A 168 8.94 21.90 -13.55
N ARG A 169 9.71 21.30 -12.64
CA ARG A 169 10.75 21.93 -11.81
C ARG A 169 11.99 21.02 -11.78
N PRO A 170 12.85 21.11 -12.81
CA PRO A 170 14.01 20.22 -12.94
C PRO A 170 14.99 20.32 -11.76
N ASP A 171 15.02 21.46 -11.06
CA ASP A 171 15.81 21.67 -9.84
C ASP A 171 15.49 20.67 -8.73
N VAL A 172 14.23 20.20 -8.68
CA VAL A 172 13.77 19.24 -7.67
C VAL A 172 14.40 17.85 -7.87
N LEU A 173 14.84 17.51 -9.09
CA LEU A 173 15.49 16.22 -9.37
C LEU A 173 16.85 16.10 -8.65
N ALA A 174 17.55 17.21 -8.44
CA ALA A 174 18.82 17.27 -7.72
C ALA A 174 18.66 17.22 -6.18
N VAL A 175 17.44 17.42 -5.67
CA VAL A 175 17.19 17.41 -4.22
C VAL A 175 17.24 15.98 -3.69
N PRO A 176 18.08 15.67 -2.68
CA PRO A 176 18.10 14.33 -2.08
C PRO A 176 16.76 13.96 -1.44
N GLU A 177 16.35 12.71 -1.60
CA GLU A 177 15.06 12.19 -1.11
C GLU A 177 14.92 12.36 0.40
N GLY A 178 16.02 12.23 1.15
CA GLY A 178 16.04 12.45 2.59
C GLY A 178 15.67 13.87 3.03
N VAL A 179 15.95 14.88 2.19
CA VAL A 179 15.54 16.27 2.47
C VAL A 179 14.03 16.43 2.31
N LEU A 180 13.46 15.83 1.26
CA LEU A 180 12.02 15.82 1.03
C LEU A 180 11.29 15.04 2.12
N LEU A 181 11.83 13.88 2.53
CA LEU A 181 11.31 13.07 3.61
C LEU A 181 11.31 13.82 4.95
N ARG A 182 12.43 14.49 5.28
CA ARG A 182 12.52 15.32 6.49
C ARG A 182 11.49 16.45 6.49
N ARG A 183 11.20 17.01 5.31
CA ARG A 183 10.21 18.09 5.16
C ARG A 183 8.78 17.59 5.29
N SER A 184 8.47 16.37 4.85
CA SER A 184 7.14 15.76 4.99
C SER A 184 6.90 15.10 6.35
N ALA A 185 7.95 14.70 7.07
CA ALA A 185 7.86 14.04 8.36
C ALA A 185 7.13 14.87 9.43
N GLY A 186 7.35 16.19 9.48
CA GLY A 186 6.67 17.08 10.43
C GLY A 186 5.14 17.10 10.25
N PRO A 187 4.63 17.48 9.06
CA PRO A 187 3.20 17.41 8.75
C PRO A 187 2.59 16.03 8.95
N TRP A 188 3.30 14.96 8.57
CA TRP A 188 2.88 13.59 8.81
C TRP A 188 2.72 13.28 10.31
N ALA A 189 3.73 13.59 11.11
CA ALA A 189 3.71 13.31 12.55
C ALA A 189 2.57 14.06 13.24
N ALA A 190 2.34 15.32 12.88
CA ALA A 190 1.22 16.10 13.37
C ALA A 190 -0.13 15.47 13.00
N PHE A 191 -0.29 15.03 11.74
CA PHE A 191 -1.52 14.39 11.28
C PHE A 191 -1.80 13.06 12.00
N VAL A 192 -0.77 12.24 12.19
CA VAL A 192 -0.89 10.97 12.93
C VAL A 192 -1.23 11.23 14.39
N ALA A 193 -0.55 12.19 15.04
CA ALA A 193 -0.82 12.55 16.43
C ALA A 193 -2.26 13.06 16.63
N LEU A 194 -2.74 13.93 15.75
CA LEU A 194 -4.11 14.43 15.77
C LEU A 194 -5.13 13.30 15.55
N SER A 195 -4.87 12.42 14.59
CA SER A 195 -5.75 11.28 14.30
C SER A 195 -5.80 10.29 15.48
N SER A 196 -4.66 10.02 16.10
CA SER A 196 -4.58 9.19 17.31
C SER A 196 -5.28 9.85 18.50
N ALA A 197 -5.12 11.15 18.70
CA ALA A 197 -5.80 11.89 19.77
C ALA A 197 -7.32 11.87 19.57
N ALA A 198 -7.80 12.12 18.34
CA ALA A 198 -9.21 12.02 18.00
C ALA A 198 -9.73 10.59 18.19
N GLY A 199 -8.96 9.57 17.77
CA GLY A 199 -9.30 8.16 17.99
C GLY A 199 -9.41 7.80 19.47
N CYS A 200 -8.47 8.25 20.30
CA CYS A 200 -8.54 8.06 21.75
C CYS A 200 -9.75 8.78 22.35
N ALA A 201 -9.97 10.04 22.00
CA ALA A 201 -11.11 10.81 22.49
C ALA A 201 -12.42 10.12 22.10
N LEU A 202 -12.59 9.70 20.85
CA LEU A 202 -13.81 9.06 20.39
C LEU A 202 -13.98 7.66 21.00
N PHE A 203 -12.98 6.79 20.92
CA PHE A 203 -13.15 5.36 21.19
C PHE A 203 -12.85 4.94 22.64
N LEU A 204 -12.18 5.78 23.43
CA LEU A 204 -11.93 5.50 24.85
C LEU A 204 -12.92 6.23 25.78
N THR A 205 -13.52 7.33 25.33
CA THR A 205 -14.48 8.09 26.16
C THR A 205 -15.95 7.79 25.84
N SER A 206 -16.26 7.34 24.62
CA SER A 206 -17.63 6.90 24.32
C SER A 206 -17.83 5.45 24.74
N ALA A 207 -18.90 5.21 25.50
CA ALA A 207 -19.42 3.88 25.75
C ALA A 207 -20.13 3.39 24.48
N TRP A 208 -19.34 3.01 23.47
CA TRP A 208 -19.89 2.37 22.28
C TRP A 208 -20.21 0.90 22.62
N PRO A 209 -21.42 0.42 22.30
CA PRO A 209 -21.82 -0.97 22.54
C PRO A 209 -20.99 -1.98 21.73
#